data_AF-A0A950BMP0-F1
#
_entry.id   AF-A0A950BMP0-F1
#
_cell.length_a   1.000
_cell.length_b   1.000
_cell.length_c   1.000
_cell.angle_alpha   90.00
_cell.angle_beta   90.00
_cell.angle_gamma   90.00
#
_symmetry.space_group_name_H-M   'P 1'
#
loop_
_entity.id
_entity.type
_entity.pdbx_description
1 polymer ?
#
loop_
_entity_poly.entity_id
_entity_poly.type
_entity_poly.pdbx_seq_one_letter_code
_entity_poly.pdbx_strand_id
1 'polypeptide(L)' 'MADPGFADAFLAEAVDIIGKLDRPAIEGLALSLAATRQRSGRLFILGVGGSAANAS' A
#
# COMPACT_ATOMS: atom_id res chain seq x y z
N MET A 1 -15.47 -31.71 -1.01
CA MET A 1 -15.43 -30.31 -1.46
C MET A 1 -14.02 -30.07 -1.97
N ALA A 2 -13.84 -29.69 -3.23
CA ALA A 2 -12.49 -29.42 -3.74
C ALA A 2 -11.90 -28.24 -2.97
N ASP A 3 -10.63 -28.36 -2.59
CA ASP A 3 -9.89 -27.26 -1.97
C ASP A 3 -9.86 -26.09 -2.98
N PRO A 4 -10.22 -24.84 -2.59
CA PRO A 4 -10.12 -23.71 -3.50
C PRO A 4 -8.71 -23.63 -4.10
N GLY A 5 -8.64 -23.30 -5.40
CA GLY A 5 -7.35 -23.19 -6.07
C GLY A 5 -6.49 -22.11 -5.43
N PHE A 6 -5.16 -22.22 -5.58
CA PHE A 6 -4.23 -21.22 -5.02
C PHE A 6 -4.62 -19.77 -5.37
N ALA A 7 -5.03 -19.53 -6.62
CA ALA A 7 -5.43 -18.20 -7.07
C ALA A 7 -6.66 -17.68 -6.31
N ASP A 8 -7.67 -18.54 -6.09
CA ASP A 8 -8.87 -18.17 -5.35
C ASP A 8 -8.54 -17.82 -3.90
N ALA A 9 -7.71 -18.65 -3.25
CA ALA A 9 -7.28 -18.43 -1.88
C ALA A 9 -6.44 -17.15 -1.74
N PHE A 10 -5.47 -16.95 -2.63
CA PHE A 10 -4.59 -15.77 -2.63
C PHE A 10 -5.37 -14.47 -2.84
N LEU A 11 -6.32 -14.45 -3.78
CA LEU A 11 -7.14 -13.26 -4.04
C LEU A 11 -8.10 -13.00 -2.88
N ALA A 12 -8.67 -14.04 -2.26
CA ALA A 12 -9.51 -13.88 -1.08
C ALA A 12 -8.74 -13.26 0.11
N GLU A 13 -7.51 -13.73 0.35
CA GLU A 13 -6.64 -13.16 1.38
C GLU A 13 -6.27 -11.70 1.08
N ALA A 14 -5.92 -11.39 -0.17
CA ALA A 14 -5.63 -10.03 -0.58
C ALA A 14 -6.81 -9.09 -0.33
N VAL A 15 -8.04 -9.51 -0.67
CA VAL A 15 -9.26 -8.73 -0.41
C VAL A 15 -9.47 -8.50 1.08
N ASP A 16 -9.28 -9.52 1.93
CA ASP A 16 -9.41 -9.38 3.39
C ASP A 16 -8.39 -8.38 3.96
N ILE A 17 -7.14 -8.45 3.53
CA ILE A 17 -6.09 -7.51 3.94
C ILE A 17 -6.42 -6.09 3.47
N ILE A 18 -6.82 -5.90 2.21
CA ILE A 18 -7.25 -4.60 1.67
C ILE A 18 -8.46 -4.07 2.46
N GLY A 19 -9.35 -4.96 2.90
CA GLY A 19 -10.50 -4.67 3.75
C GLY A 19 -10.14 -4.06 5.11
N LYS A 20 -8.92 -4.30 5.61
CA LYS A 20 -8.43 -3.80 6.91
C LYS A 20 -7.67 -2.48 6.82
N LEU A 21 -7.36 -2.00 5.61
CA LEU A 21 -6.63 -0.76 5.43
C LEU A 21 -7.46 0.45 5.91
N ASP A 22 -6.80 1.37 6.62
CA ASP A 22 -7.39 2.63 7.09
C ASP A 22 -7.45 3.65 5.94
N ARG A 23 -8.66 3.88 5.42
CA ARG A 23 -8.88 4.76 4.27
C ARG A 23 -8.61 6.24 4.61
N PRO A 24 -9.14 6.80 5.71
CA PRO A 24 -8.76 8.14 6.14
C PRO A 24 -7.25 8.37 6.27
N ALA A 25 -6.50 7.39 6.80
CA ALA A 25 -5.05 7.52 6.92
C ALA A 25 -4.35 7.56 5.56
N ILE A 26 -4.79 6.76 4.59
CA ILE A 26 -4.27 6.77 3.21
C ILE A 26 -4.50 8.14 2.55
N GLU A 27 -5.72 8.68 2.66
CA GLU A 27 -6.04 10.01 2.11
C GLU A 27 -5.23 11.12 2.80
N GLY A 28 -5.07 11.04 4.13
CA GLY A 28 -4.24 11.98 4.89
C GLY A 28 -2.77 11.94 4.47
N LEU A 29 -2.22 10.76 4.18
CA LEU A 29 -0.88 10.60 3.64
C LEU A 29 -0.78 11.26 2.25
N ALA A 30 -1.72 11.00 1.34
CA ALA A 30 -1.72 11.58 0.01
C ALA A 30 -1.74 13.12 0.05
N LEU A 31 -2.56 13.72 0.91
CA LEU A 31 -2.59 15.16 1.13
C LEU A 31 -1.26 15.70 1.67
N SER A 32 -0.63 14.97 2.60
CA SER A 32 0.67 15.35 3.17
C SER A 32 1.79 15.34 2.11
N LEU A 33 1.76 14.39 1.19
CA LEU A 33 2.67 14.31 0.05
C LEU A 33 2.45 15.50 -0.91
N ALA A 34 1.20 15.81 -1.23
CA ALA A 34 0.84 16.95 -2.07
C ALA A 34 1.32 18.28 -1.47
N ALA A 35 1.09 18.49 -0.17
CA ALA A 35 1.56 19.67 0.56
C ALA A 35 3.09 19.75 0.61
N THR A 36 3.78 18.62 0.77
CA THR A 36 5.25 18.57 0.70
C THR A 36 5.77 19.04 -0.65
N ARG A 37 5.15 18.62 -1.74
CA ARG A 37 5.48 19.08 -3.10
C ARG A 37 5.20 20.56 -3.31
N GLN A 38 4.05 21.06 -2.86
CA GLN A 38 3.67 22.48 -2.99
C GLN A 38 4.64 23.42 -2.27
N ARG A 39 5.21 22.97 -1.16
CA ARG A 39 6.21 23.70 -0.37
C ARG A 39 7.63 23.56 -0.91
N SER A 40 7.80 22.98 -2.11
CA SER A 40 9.12 22.64 -2.67
C SER A 40 9.97 21.77 -1.74
N GLY A 41 9.34 20.95 -0.91
CA GLY A 41 9.99 19.96 -0.05
C GLY A 41 10.55 18.79 -0.85
N ARG A 42 11.28 17.91 -0.16
CA ARG A 42 11.79 16.65 -0.70
C ARG A 42 11.39 15.53 0.24
N LEU A 43 11.04 14.38 -0.33
CA LEU A 43 10.74 13.16 0.40
C LEU A 43 11.80 12.12 0.04
N PHE A 44 12.31 11.43 1.05
CA PHE A 44 13.17 10.26 0.88
C PHE A 44 12.42 9.06 1.43
N ILE A 45 12.26 8.03 0.62
CA ILE A 45 11.64 6.75 1.02
C ILE A 45 12.74 5.71 1.06
N LEU A 46 12.79 4.92 2.13
CA LEU A 46 13.73 3.81 2.27
C LEU A 46 12.94 2.50 2.28
N GLY A 47 13.40 1.52 1.52
CA GLY A 47 12.80 0.19 1.47
C GLY A 47 13.87 -0.91 1.50
N VAL A 48 13.49 -2.09 1.99
CA VAL A 48 14.36 -3.27 2.06
C VAL A 48 13.65 -4.51 1.50
N GLY A 49 14.39 -5.43 0.89
CA GLY A 49 13.83 -6.64 0.28
C GLY A 49 12.77 -6.31 -0.78
N GLY A 50 11.64 -7.02 -0.78
CA GLY A 50 10.54 -6.78 -1.74
C GLY A 50 9.95 -5.37 -1.67
N SER A 51 10.01 -4.69 -0.51
CA SER A 51 9.53 -3.31 -0.36
C SER A 51 10.47 -2.27 -0.98
N ALA A 52 11.72 -2.61 -1.27
CA ALA A 52 12.66 -1.70 -1.93
C ALA A 52 12.16 -1.29 -3.32
N ALA A 53 11.48 -2.19 -4.04
CA ALA A 53 10.87 -1.89 -5.34
C ALA A 53 9.71 -0.87 -5.24
N ASN A 54 9.03 -0.79 -4.09
CA ASN A 54 7.99 0.22 -3.86
C ASN A 54 8.59 1.59 -3.47
N ALA A 55 9.86 1.63 -3.09
CA ALA A 55 10.58 2.83 -2.65
C ALA A 55 11.49 3.43 -3.74
N SER A 56 11.47 2.89 -4.96
CA SER A 56 12.30 3.31 -6.10
C SER A 56 11.56 4.24 -7.07
#